data_AF-A0A969L7V1-F1
#
_entry.id   AF-A0A969L7V1-F1
#
_cell.length_a   1.000
_cell.length_b   1.000
_cell.length_c   1.000
_cell.angle_alpha   90.00
_cell.angle_beta   90.00
_cell.angle_gamma   90.00
#
_symmetry.space_group_name_H-M   'P 1'
#
loop_
_entity.id
_entity.type
_entity.pdbx_description
1 polymer ?
#
loop_
_entity_poly.entity_id
_entity_poly.type
_entity_poly.pdbx_seq_one_letter_code
_entity_poly.pdbx_strand_id
1 'polypeptide(L)'
;MPENLHLIPLPDLPLIRPGDDLAQLIVAASQKVGLTLTDTDIVVVAQKIISKTEGRFVRLSEVTPSPQALALAETTGKPAEQVEVILWTPP
;
A
#
# COMPACT_ATOMS: atom_id res chain seq x y z
N MET A 1 -31.81 4.93 3.62
CA MET A 1 -30.53 4.71 2.92
C MET A 1 -30.09 6.04 2.35
N PRO A 2 -28.80 6.37 2.26
CA PRO A 2 -28.40 7.59 1.58
C PRO A 2 -28.89 7.51 0.13
N GLU A 3 -29.60 8.53 -0.32
CA GLU A 3 -30.22 8.55 -1.66
C GLU A 3 -29.20 8.83 -2.77
N ASN A 4 -28.00 9.33 -2.42
CA ASN A 4 -26.93 9.69 -3.35
C ASN A 4 -25.57 9.17 -2.85
N LEU A 5 -24.76 8.63 -3.77
CA LEU A 5 -23.37 8.21 -3.55
C LEU A 5 -22.44 9.02 -4.44
N HIS A 6 -21.43 9.65 -3.84
CA HIS A 6 -20.38 10.37 -4.56
C HIS A 6 -19.04 9.67 -4.32
N LEU A 7 -18.33 9.34 -5.40
CA LEU A 7 -16.97 8.78 -5.35
C LEU A 7 -16.03 9.81 -5.95
N ILE A 8 -15.19 10.42 -5.11
CA ILE A 8 -14.33 11.53 -5.50
C ILE A 8 -12.88 11.08 -5.37
N PRO A 9 -12.12 11.02 -6.49
CA PRO A 9 -10.70 10.72 -6.41
C PRO A 9 -9.93 11.92 -5.84
N LEU A 10 -8.83 11.63 -5.14
CA LEU A 10 -7.87 12.63 -4.70
C LEU A 10 -6.63 12.57 -5.60
N PRO A 11 -6.55 13.38 -6.67
CA PRO A 11 -5.43 13.39 -7.58
C PRO A 11 -4.19 14.01 -6.94
N ASP A 12 -3.04 13.85 -7.60
CA ASP A 12 -1.80 14.56 -7.30
C ASP A 12 -1.26 14.39 -5.86
N LEU A 13 -1.54 13.23 -5.26
CA LEU A 13 -0.79 12.75 -4.10
C LEU A 13 0.69 12.50 -4.49
N PRO A 14 1.65 12.91 -3.65
CA PRO A 14 3.06 12.70 -3.96
C PRO A 14 3.46 11.22 -3.90
N LEU A 15 4.68 10.92 -4.35
CA LEU A 15 5.28 9.62 -4.08
C LEU A 15 5.51 9.45 -2.57
N ILE A 16 4.72 8.56 -1.97
CA ILE A 16 4.76 8.25 -0.53
C ILE A 16 6.08 7.58 -0.13
N ARG A 17 6.66 8.05 0.97
CA ARG A 17 7.90 7.60 1.59
C ARG A 17 7.67 7.11 3.03
N PRO A 18 8.60 6.33 3.60
CA PRO A 18 8.56 5.99 5.02
C PRO A 18 8.47 7.23 5.91
N GLY A 19 7.54 7.20 6.86
CA GLY A 19 7.33 8.30 7.82
C GLY A 19 6.50 9.48 7.31
N ASP A 20 6.04 9.48 6.05
CA ASP A 20 5.13 10.53 5.57
C ASP A 20 3.81 10.52 6.37
N ASP A 21 3.32 11.71 6.74
CA ASP A 21 2.00 11.88 7.36
C ASP A 21 0.91 11.77 6.28
N LEU A 22 0.38 10.56 6.12
CA LEU A 22 -0.63 10.30 5.12
C LEU A 22 -1.95 11.04 5.38
N ALA A 23 -2.32 11.26 6.65
CA ALA A 23 -3.55 11.96 6.98
C ALA A 23 -3.47 13.42 6.51
N GLN A 24 -2.35 14.10 6.80
CA GLN A 24 -2.10 15.46 6.34
C GLN A 24 -2.09 15.55 4.80
N LEU A 25 -1.47 14.58 4.12
CA LEU A 25 -1.45 14.53 2.66
C LEU A 25 -2.85 14.34 2.05
N ILE A 26 -3.69 13.49 2.64
CA ILE A 26 -5.08 13.26 2.20
C ILE A 26 -5.91 14.53 2.37
N VAL A 27 -5.82 15.20 3.53
CA VAL A 27 -6.54 16.45 3.79
C VAL A 27 -6.10 17.55 2.81
N ALA A 28 -4.79 17.68 2.57
CA ALA A 28 -4.29 18.65 1.60
C ALA A 28 -4.77 18.34 0.17
N ALA A 29 -4.82 17.06 -0.23
CA ALA A 29 -5.31 16.66 -1.54
C ALA A 29 -6.83 16.88 -1.69
N SER A 30 -7.61 16.69 -0.63
CA SER A 30 -9.05 16.96 -0.64
C SER A 30 -9.34 18.45 -0.87
N GLN A 31 -8.60 19.33 -0.20
CA GLN A 31 -8.75 20.77 -0.34
C GLN A 31 -8.47 21.24 -1.78
N LYS A 32 -7.50 20.63 -2.48
CA LYS A 32 -7.19 20.96 -3.89
C LYS A 32 -8.32 20.67 -4.86
N VAL A 33 -9.17 19.69 -4.56
CA VAL A 33 -10.37 19.37 -5.35
C VAL A 33 -11.63 20.06 -4.83
N GLY A 34 -11.48 21.04 -3.93
CA GLY A 34 -12.59 21.77 -3.33
C GLY A 34 -13.40 20.96 -2.31
N LEU A 35 -12.86 19.85 -1.81
CA LEU A 35 -13.52 19.00 -0.83
C LEU A 35 -13.04 19.33 0.60
N THR A 36 -13.99 19.69 1.46
CA THR A 36 -13.78 19.74 2.91
C THR A 36 -14.35 18.47 3.50
N LEU A 37 -13.49 17.62 4.06
CA LEU A 37 -13.91 16.38 4.71
C LEU A 37 -14.72 16.69 5.98
N THR A 38 -15.77 15.91 6.20
CA THR A 38 -16.70 15.97 7.32
C THR A 38 -16.77 14.63 8.03
N ASP A 39 -17.38 14.59 9.21
CA ASP A 39 -17.52 13.36 10.02
C ASP A 39 -18.37 12.27 9.36
N THR A 40 -19.10 12.62 8.30
CA THR A 40 -19.91 11.68 7.52
C THR A 40 -19.20 11.11 6.30
N ASP A 41 -18.00 11.59 5.98
CA ASP A 41 -17.24 11.15 4.82
C ASP A 41 -16.42 9.88 5.12
N ILE A 42 -16.23 9.07 4.09
CA ILE A 42 -15.40 7.86 4.16
C ILE A 42 -14.17 8.06 3.30
N VAL A 43 -13.00 7.96 3.91
CA VAL A 43 -11.71 7.95 3.20
C VAL A 43 -11.32 6.51 2.90
N VAL A 44 -11.25 6.17 1.62
CA VAL A 44 -10.79 4.86 1.17
C VAL A 44 -9.34 4.96 0.69
N VAL A 45 -8.48 4.14 1.28
CA VAL A 45 -7.03 4.15 0.99
C VAL A 45 -6.59 2.78 0.48
N ALA A 46 -5.84 2.77 -0.62
CA ALA A 46 -5.20 1.54 -1.09
C ALA A 46 -4.07 1.14 -0.13
N GLN A 47 -4.01 -0.15 0.22
CA GLN A 47 -3.03 -0.68 1.18
C GLN A 47 -1.56 -0.36 0.82
N LYS A 48 -1.22 -0.21 -0.46
CA LYS A 48 0.17 0.06 -0.89
C LYS A 48 0.77 1.31 -0.26
N ILE A 49 0.01 2.40 -0.12
CA ILE A 49 0.58 3.65 0.43
C ILE A 49 0.79 3.55 1.94
N ILE A 50 -0.05 2.78 2.64
CA ILE A 50 0.15 2.44 4.05
C ILE A 50 1.45 1.65 4.24
N SER A 51 1.68 0.60 3.43
CA SER A 51 2.92 -0.17 3.51
C SER A 51 4.18 0.68 3.22
N LYS A 52 4.06 1.71 2.38
CA LYS A 52 5.16 2.65 2.12
C LYS A 52 5.44 3.56 3.33
N THR A 53 4.40 4.12 3.95
CA THR A 53 4.58 4.96 5.16
C THR A 53 5.16 4.18 6.33
N GLU A 54 4.75 2.93 6.47
CA GLU A 54 5.25 2.01 7.50
C GLU A 54 6.66 1.45 7.20
N GLY A 55 7.28 1.83 6.08
CA GLY A 55 8.62 1.36 5.72
C GLY A 55 8.69 -0.14 5.43
N ARG A 56 7.59 -0.78 4.99
CA ARG A 56 7.50 -2.22 4.71
C ARG A 56 8.12 -2.56 3.35
N PHE A 57 9.43 -2.36 3.26
CA PHE A 57 10.25 -2.67 2.09
C PHE A 57 11.19 -3.84 2.38
N VAL A 58 11.47 -4.63 1.36
CA VAL A 58 12.48 -5.68 1.39
C VAL A 58 13.28 -5.61 0.10
N ARG A 59 14.60 -5.73 0.21
CA ARG A 59 15.47 -5.90 -0.95
C ARG A 59 15.53 -7.39 -1.28
N LEU A 60 15.01 -7.77 -2.44
CA LEU A 60 15.00 -9.18 -2.85
C LEU A 60 16.41 -9.78 -2.92
N SER A 61 17.42 -8.98 -3.24
CA SER A 61 18.83 -9.40 -3.23
C SER A 61 19.38 -9.78 -1.86
N GLU A 62 18.70 -9.40 -0.77
CA GLU A 62 19.08 -9.68 0.61
C GLU A 62 18.26 -10.86 1.20
N VAL A 63 17.35 -11.46 0.42
CA VAL A 63 16.48 -12.56 0.85
C VAL A 63 17.13 -13.89 0.51
N THR A 64 17.22 -14.79 1.49
CA THR A 64 17.65 -16.18 1.28
C THR A 64 16.42 -17.09 1.18
N PRO A 65 16.12 -17.69 0.01
CA PRO A 65 14.93 -18.53 -0.15
C PRO A 65 15.01 -19.82 0.67
N SER A 66 13.90 -20.18 1.31
CA SER A 66 13.72 -21.47 1.98
C SER A 66 13.52 -22.61 0.97
N PRO A 67 13.68 -23.89 1.39
CA PRO A 67 13.32 -25.03 0.54
C PRO A 67 11.87 -24.98 0.04
N GLN A 68 10.95 -24.46 0.85
CA GLN A 68 9.55 -24.29 0.46
C GLN A 68 9.38 -23.23 -0.65
N ALA A 69 10.08 -22.09 -0.53
CA ALA A 69 10.03 -21.04 -1.56
C ALA A 69 10.65 -21.51 -2.89
N LEU A 70 11.72 -22.30 -2.84
CA LEU A 70 12.34 -22.90 -4.04
C LEU A 70 11.36 -23.83 -4.76
N ALA A 71 10.72 -24.75 -4.04
CA ALA A 71 9.74 -25.67 -4.62
C ALA A 71 8.54 -24.93 -5.25
N LEU A 72 8.06 -23.87 -4.60
CA LEU A 72 6.97 -23.04 -5.12
C LEU A 72 7.41 -22.15 -6.29
N ALA A 73 8.67 -21.69 -6.32
CA ALA A 73 9.23 -20.94 -7.43
C ALA A 73 9.23 -21.75 -8.73
N GLU A 74 9.60 -23.04 -8.65
CA GLU A 74 9.54 -23.96 -9.79
C GLU A 74 8.12 -24.09 -10.36
N THR A 75 7.12 -24.15 -9.48
CA THR A 75 5.71 -24.31 -9.88
C THR A 75 5.10 -23.00 -10.40
N THR A 76 5.49 -21.85 -9.82
CA THR A 76 4.87 -20.54 -10.10
C THR A 76 5.62 -19.73 -11.16
N GLY A 77 6.86 -20.08 -11.49
CA GLY A 77 7.74 -19.33 -12.39
C GLY A 77 8.21 -17.99 -11.82
N LYS A 78 7.98 -17.72 -10.53
CA LYS A 78 8.43 -16.50 -9.86
C LYS A 78 9.84 -16.68 -9.28
N PRO A 79 10.64 -15.61 -9.16
CA PRO A 79 11.91 -15.66 -8.43
C PRO A 79 11.72 -16.19 -7.01
N ALA A 80 12.62 -17.06 -6.55
CA ALA A 80 12.48 -17.72 -5.25
C ALA A 80 12.53 -16.72 -4.08
N GLU A 81 13.31 -15.64 -4.22
CA GLU A 81 13.40 -14.54 -3.26
C GLU A 81 12.06 -13.80 -3.13
N GLN A 82 11.34 -13.63 -4.25
CA GLN A 82 10.01 -13.04 -4.24
C GLN A 82 8.98 -13.98 -3.59
N VAL A 83 9.07 -15.27 -3.88
CA VAL A 83 8.18 -16.28 -3.28
C VAL A 83 8.39 -16.33 -1.77
N GLU A 84 9.62 -16.30 -1.30
CA GLU A 84 9.96 -16.27 0.13
C GLU A 84 9.27 -15.09 0.84
N VAL A 85 9.34 -13.88 0.27
CA VAL A 85 8.66 -12.70 0.82
C VAL A 85 7.14 -12.88 0.85
N ILE A 86 6.56 -13.51 -0.17
CA ILE A 86 5.10 -13.77 -0.25
C ILE A 86 4.66 -14.77 0.81
N LEU A 87 5.47 -15.80 1.09
CA LEU A 87 5.18 -16.78 2.13
C LEU A 87 5.16 -16.16 3.53
N TRP A 88 5.72 -14.96 3.67
CA TRP A 88 5.76 -14.18 4.89
C TRP A 88 6.17 -15.03 6.10
N THR A 89 7.37 -15.59 6.04
CA THR A 89 8.03 -16.15 7.22
C THR A 89 8.76 -15.01 7.91
N PRO A 90 8.20 -14.38 8.96
CA PRO A 90 8.99 -13.40 9.72
C PRO A 90 10.20 -14.11 10.35
N PRO A 91 11.35 -13.41 10.50
CA PRO A 91 12.41 -13.88 11.39
C PRO A 91 11.94 -13.97 12.85
#